data_AF-A0A2J8M0H7-F1
#
_entry.id   AF-A0A2J8M0H7-F1
#
_cell.length_a   1.000
_cell.length_b   1.000
_cell.length_c   1.000
_cell.angle_alpha   90.00
_cell.angle_beta   90.00
_cell.angle_gamma   90.00
#
_symmetry.space_group_name_H-M   'P 1'
#
loop_
_entity.id
_entity.type
_entity.pdbx_description
1 polymer ?
#
loop_
_entity_poly.entity_id
_entity_poly.type
_entity_poly.pdbx_seq_one_letter_code
_entity_poly.pdbx_strand_id
1 'polypeptide(L)'
;MRKLLESVASIGNTLNSVHLAVEALQKTVDEHKKTMELLQSDMNQHFLKETPGSNQIIPSPSATSELDNKTHSENLKQDILYLHNSLEEVNSALVGYQRQNDLKLKGMNETVSNLTQRVNLIESDVVAMSKVEKKANLSFSTKEDSSNSQVSKLREKLQLISALTNKPESNRPPETADEEQVESFTSKPSALPKFSQFLGDPVEKAAQLRPISLPGVSSTEDLQDLFRKTGQDVDGKLTYQEIWTSLGSAMPEPESLRAFDSDGDGRYSFLELRVALGI
;
A
#
# COMPACT_ATOMS: atom_id res chain seq x y z
N MET A 1 1.85 -21.90 30.94
CA MET A 1 1.73 -23.32 30.56
C MET A 1 0.42 -23.62 29.82
N ARG A 2 -0.78 -23.34 30.37
CA ARG A 2 -2.08 -23.58 29.69
C ARG A 2 -2.24 -22.95 28.29
N LYS A 3 -1.90 -21.66 28.12
CA LYS A 3 -1.97 -20.97 26.81
C LYS A 3 -1.12 -21.63 25.71
N LEU A 4 0.00 -22.24 26.08
CA LEU A 4 0.88 -22.93 25.12
C LEU A 4 0.27 -24.25 24.66
N LEU A 5 -0.35 -25.01 25.57
CA LEU A 5 -1.06 -26.25 25.25
C LEU A 5 -2.28 -25.99 24.35
N GLU A 6 -3.04 -24.92 24.62
CA GLU A 6 -4.15 -24.48 23.77
C GLU A 6 -3.68 -24.08 22.37
N SER A 7 -2.56 -23.37 22.26
CA SER A 7 -1.97 -22.99 20.97
C SER A 7 -1.47 -24.20 20.18
N VAL A 8 -0.78 -25.14 20.82
CA VAL A 8 -0.32 -26.39 20.16
C VAL A 8 -1.50 -27.22 19.67
N ALA A 9 -2.56 -27.35 20.47
CA ALA A 9 -3.78 -28.05 20.06
C ALA A 9 -4.49 -27.35 18.88
N SER A 10 -4.56 -26.01 18.89
CA SER A 10 -5.14 -25.21 17.81
C SER A 10 -4.37 -25.35 16.49
N ILE A 11 -3.03 -25.38 16.56
CA ILE A 11 -2.16 -25.61 15.40
C ILE A 11 -2.39 -27.02 14.84
N GLY A 12 -2.44 -28.04 15.71
CA GLY A 12 -2.72 -29.42 15.31
C GLY A 12 -4.06 -29.58 14.59
N ASN A 13 -5.12 -28.93 15.10
CA ASN A 13 -6.43 -28.94 14.45
C ASN A 13 -6.42 -28.22 13.10
N THR A 14 -5.75 -27.07 13.01
CA THR A 14 -5.64 -26.31 11.75
C THR A 14 -4.89 -27.13 10.70
N LEU A 15 -3.79 -27.77 11.08
CA LEU A 15 -3.01 -28.63 10.20
C LEU A 15 -3.84 -29.82 9.70
N ASN A 16 -4.61 -30.46 10.58
CA ASN A 16 -5.48 -31.58 10.20
C ASN A 16 -6.60 -31.15 9.23
N SER A 17 -7.21 -29.98 9.46
CA SER A 17 -8.21 -29.42 8.54
C SER A 17 -7.62 -29.10 7.16
N VAL A 18 -6.41 -28.52 7.11
CA VAL A 18 -5.71 -28.26 5.85
C VAL A 18 -5.38 -29.57 5.13
N HIS A 19 -4.91 -30.59 5.85
CA HIS A 19 -4.62 -31.90 5.26
C HIS A 19 -5.84 -32.53 4.60
N LEU A 20 -6.99 -32.55 5.29
CA LEU A 20 -8.25 -33.06 4.75
C LEU A 20 -8.73 -32.27 3.53
N ALA A 21 -8.58 -30.94 3.54
CA ALA A 21 -8.94 -30.10 2.39
C ALA A 21 -8.06 -30.38 1.17
N VAL A 22 -6.75 -30.57 1.37
CA VAL A 22 -5.81 -30.93 0.30
C VAL A 22 -6.14 -32.30 -0.29
N GLU A 23 -6.47 -33.28 0.56
CA GLU A 23 -6.86 -34.62 0.11
C GLU A 23 -8.16 -34.61 -0.71
N ALA A 24 -9.16 -33.84 -0.26
CA ALA A 24 -10.41 -33.66 -0.99
C ALA A 24 -10.17 -33.01 -2.37
N LEU A 25 -9.33 -31.96 -2.43
CA LEU A 25 -8.97 -31.31 -3.69
C LEU A 25 -8.22 -32.26 -4.63
N GLN A 26 -7.26 -33.01 -4.10
CA GLN A 26 -6.51 -33.99 -4.90
C GLN A 26 -7.44 -35.02 -5.52
N LYS A 27 -8.38 -35.55 -4.74
CA LYS A 27 -9.37 -36.51 -5.22
C LYS A 27 -10.22 -35.91 -6.35
N THR A 28 -10.70 -34.68 -6.21
CA THR A 28 -11.47 -34.01 -7.26
C THR A 28 -10.65 -33.77 -8.53
N VAL A 29 -9.37 -33.41 -8.40
CA VAL A 29 -8.46 -33.26 -9.54
C VAL A 29 -8.25 -34.59 -10.27
N ASP A 30 -8.07 -35.69 -9.55
CA ASP A 30 -7.88 -37.01 -10.14
C ASP A 30 -9.15 -37.50 -10.85
N GLU A 31 -10.33 -37.28 -10.26
CA GLU A 31 -11.62 -37.56 -10.89
C GLU A 31 -11.80 -36.75 -12.17
N HIS A 32 -11.51 -35.44 -12.13
CA HIS A 32 -11.61 -34.57 -13.30
C HIS A 32 -10.64 -35.00 -14.42
N LYS A 33 -9.40 -35.37 -14.05
CA LYS A 33 -8.43 -35.91 -15.00
C LYS A 33 -8.97 -37.16 -15.68
N LYS A 34 -9.55 -38.09 -14.92
CA LYS A 34 -10.16 -39.31 -15.46
C LYS A 34 -11.32 -39.01 -16.41
N THR A 35 -12.18 -38.04 -16.08
CA THR A 35 -13.28 -37.64 -16.98
C THR A 35 -12.78 -37.00 -18.27
N MET A 36 -11.70 -36.21 -18.19
CA MET A 36 -11.08 -35.60 -19.36
C MET A 36 -10.45 -36.66 -20.27
N GLU A 37 -9.74 -37.64 -19.71
CA GLU A 37 -9.18 -38.76 -20.46
C GLU A 37 -10.29 -39.60 -21.15
N LEU A 38 -11.43 -39.83 -20.46
CA LEU A 38 -12.58 -40.54 -21.04
C LEU A 38 -13.18 -39.78 -22.23
N LEU A 39 -13.40 -38.47 -22.08
CA LEU A 39 -13.92 -37.62 -23.16
C LEU A 39 -12.96 -37.56 -24.36
N GLN A 40 -11.66 -37.46 -24.09
CA GLN A 40 -10.63 -37.48 -25.13
C GLN A 40 -10.59 -38.83 -25.87
N SER A 41 -10.80 -39.93 -25.15
CA SER A 41 -10.89 -41.28 -25.73
C SER A 41 -12.09 -41.43 -26.65
N ASP A 42 -13.26 -40.91 -26.24
CA ASP A 42 -14.50 -40.97 -27.01
C ASP A 42 -14.40 -40.17 -28.33
N MET A 43 -13.80 -38.97 -28.26
CA MET A 43 -13.52 -38.15 -29.44
C MET A 43 -12.58 -38.85 -30.44
N ASN A 44 -11.56 -39.55 -29.94
CA ASN A 44 -10.62 -40.30 -30.78
C ASN A 44 -11.24 -41.55 -31.44
N GLN A 45 -12.26 -42.16 -30.81
CA GLN A 45 -12.98 -43.30 -31.41
C GLN A 45 -13.89 -42.86 -32.57
N HIS A 46 -14.49 -41.68 -32.48
CA HIS A 46 -15.36 -41.15 -33.53
C HIS A 46 -14.58 -40.76 -34.80
N PHE A 47 -13.29 -40.44 -34.67
CA PHE A 47 -12.42 -40.08 -35.80
C PHE A 47 -11.91 -41.29 -36.61
N LEU A 48 -11.93 -42.51 -36.04
CA LEU A 48 -11.43 -43.73 -36.71
C LEU A 48 -12.52 -44.58 -37.40
N LYS A 49 -13.81 -44.22 -37.30
CA LYS A 49 -14.90 -45.04 -37.84
C LYS A 49 -15.51 -44.55 -39.16
N GLU A 50 -15.01 -43.46 -39.73
CA GLU A 50 -15.48 -42.96 -41.03
C GLU A 50 -14.40 -43.11 -42.12
N THR A 51 -14.33 -44.29 -42.76
CA THR A 51 -13.91 -44.45 -44.18
C THR A 51 -14.21 -45.89 -44.66
N PRO A 52 -14.43 -46.12 -45.97
CA PRO A 52 -15.59 -46.85 -46.47
C PRO A 52 -15.21 -48.19 -47.11
N GLY A 53 -15.98 -49.22 -46.80
CA GLY A 53 -15.84 -50.51 -47.44
C GLY A 53 -17.14 -51.28 -47.43
N SER A 54 -18.03 -51.00 -48.38
CA SER A 54 -18.90 -52.02 -48.98
C SER A 54 -19.68 -51.44 -50.16
N ASN A 55 -19.28 -51.80 -51.38
CA ASN A 55 -20.12 -51.67 -52.55
C ASN A 55 -21.27 -52.67 -52.43
N GLN A 56 -22.51 -52.21 -52.27
CA GLN A 56 -23.66 -52.95 -52.75
C GLN A 56 -24.88 -52.04 -52.98
N ILE A 57 -25.44 -52.24 -54.16
CA ILE A 57 -26.51 -51.49 -54.81
C ILE A 57 -27.77 -51.55 -53.95
N ILE A 58 -28.21 -50.40 -53.45
CA ILE A 58 -29.58 -50.18 -52.99
C ILE A 58 -30.04 -48.84 -53.58
N PRO A 59 -31.10 -48.79 -54.40
CA PRO A 59 -31.74 -47.52 -54.71
C PRO A 59 -32.61 -47.15 -53.52
N SER A 60 -32.13 -46.24 -52.67
CA SER A 60 -32.93 -45.65 -51.61
C SER A 60 -33.02 -44.12 -51.72
N PRO A 61 -34.20 -43.56 -51.42
CA PRO A 61 -34.56 -42.19 -51.71
C PRO A 61 -34.01 -41.24 -50.63
N SER A 62 -33.80 -39.98 -51.02
CA SER A 62 -34.04 -38.76 -50.22
C SER A 62 -32.96 -37.72 -50.46
N ALA A 63 -33.23 -36.82 -51.40
CA ALA A 63 -32.57 -35.52 -51.49
C ALA A 63 -33.23 -34.55 -50.49
N THR A 64 -33.08 -34.79 -49.18
CA THR A 64 -33.46 -33.82 -48.13
C THR A 64 -32.67 -34.08 -46.83
N SER A 65 -31.33 -34.00 -46.84
CA SER A 65 -30.54 -33.98 -45.59
C SER A 65 -29.14 -33.40 -45.82
N GLU A 66 -29.06 -32.22 -46.43
CA GLU A 66 -27.79 -31.50 -46.58
C GLU A 66 -27.86 -30.10 -45.95
N LEU A 67 -29.07 -29.53 -45.87
CA LEU A 67 -29.32 -28.23 -45.24
C LEU A 67 -29.30 -28.29 -43.70
N ASP A 68 -29.79 -29.39 -43.10
CA ASP A 68 -29.93 -29.54 -41.65
C ASP A 68 -28.57 -29.79 -40.96
N ASN A 69 -27.75 -30.68 -41.54
CA ASN A 69 -26.43 -31.03 -41.02
C ASN A 69 -25.44 -29.85 -41.08
N LYS A 70 -25.55 -29.02 -42.13
CA LYS A 70 -24.75 -27.81 -42.29
C LYS A 70 -25.14 -26.74 -41.28
N THR A 71 -26.44 -26.53 -41.06
CA THR A 71 -26.96 -25.55 -40.08
C THR A 71 -26.59 -25.95 -38.65
N HIS A 72 -26.67 -27.24 -38.32
CA HIS A 72 -26.26 -27.78 -37.02
C HIS A 72 -24.75 -27.63 -36.78
N SER A 73 -23.93 -27.92 -37.79
CA SER A 73 -22.47 -27.72 -37.76
C SER A 73 -22.07 -26.25 -37.56
N GLU A 74 -22.79 -25.32 -38.17
CA GLU A 74 -22.53 -23.88 -38.02
C GLU A 74 -22.91 -23.39 -36.61
N ASN A 75 -24.03 -23.87 -36.06
CA ASN A 75 -24.41 -23.59 -34.67
C ASN A 75 -23.36 -24.08 -33.67
N LEU A 76 -22.90 -25.34 -33.81
CA LEU A 76 -21.85 -25.90 -32.96
C LEU A 76 -20.56 -25.08 -33.00
N LYS A 77 -20.15 -24.60 -34.18
CA LYS A 77 -18.97 -23.73 -34.32
C LYS A 77 -19.16 -22.40 -33.59
N GLN A 78 -20.36 -21.82 -33.68
CA GLN A 78 -20.66 -20.55 -33.03
C GLN A 78 -20.70 -20.68 -31.50
N ASP A 79 -21.27 -21.78 -30.99
CA ASP A 79 -21.27 -22.11 -29.56
C ASP A 79 -19.85 -22.33 -29.01
N ILE A 80 -19.01 -23.05 -29.76
CA ILE A 80 -17.59 -23.25 -29.38
C ILE A 80 -16.86 -21.90 -29.33
N LEU A 81 -17.10 -21.02 -30.31
CA LEU A 81 -16.47 -19.70 -30.35
C LEU A 81 -16.93 -18.82 -29.17
N TYR A 82 -18.22 -18.86 -28.85
CA TYR A 82 -18.79 -18.15 -27.71
C TYR A 82 -18.17 -18.64 -26.40
N LEU A 83 -18.13 -19.96 -26.18
CA LEU A 83 -17.52 -20.56 -25.00
C LEU A 83 -16.05 -20.21 -24.86
N HIS A 84 -15.30 -20.23 -25.97
CA HIS A 84 -13.89 -19.82 -25.96
C HIS A 84 -13.73 -18.36 -25.53
N ASN A 85 -14.56 -17.45 -26.06
CA ASN A 85 -14.53 -16.04 -25.68
C ASN A 85 -14.89 -15.84 -24.20
N SER A 86 -15.94 -16.50 -23.72
CA SER A 86 -16.33 -16.45 -22.30
C SER A 86 -15.26 -17.01 -21.38
N LEU A 87 -14.55 -18.07 -21.79
CA LEU A 87 -13.45 -18.62 -21.00
C LEU A 87 -12.27 -17.65 -20.93
N GLU A 88 -11.93 -16.99 -22.04
CA GLU A 88 -10.86 -15.99 -22.08
C GLU A 88 -11.18 -14.77 -21.20
N GLU A 89 -12.45 -14.34 -21.18
CA GLU A 89 -12.92 -13.26 -20.31
C GLU A 89 -12.76 -13.62 -18.82
N VAL A 90 -13.20 -14.82 -18.43
CA VAL A 90 -13.04 -15.32 -17.06
C VAL A 90 -11.56 -15.43 -16.67
N ASN A 91 -10.73 -15.94 -17.59
CA ASN A 91 -9.30 -16.07 -17.36
C ASN A 91 -8.61 -14.71 -17.20
N SER A 92 -9.00 -13.73 -18.03
CA SER A 92 -8.52 -12.34 -17.93
C SER A 92 -8.92 -11.70 -16.60
N ALA A 93 -10.16 -11.90 -16.15
CA ALA A 93 -10.63 -11.42 -14.86
C ALA A 93 -9.85 -12.07 -13.69
N LEU A 94 -9.56 -13.36 -13.76
CA LEU A 94 -8.77 -14.08 -12.76
C LEU A 94 -7.35 -13.51 -12.64
N VAL A 95 -6.67 -13.30 -13.77
CA VAL A 95 -5.34 -12.69 -13.81
C VAL A 95 -5.39 -11.26 -13.24
N GLY A 96 -6.46 -10.50 -13.52
CA GLY A 96 -6.70 -9.19 -12.93
C GLY A 96 -6.78 -9.21 -11.41
N TYR A 97 -7.57 -10.13 -10.83
CA TYR A 97 -7.66 -10.30 -9.38
C TYR A 97 -6.33 -10.70 -8.75
N GLN A 98 -5.58 -11.59 -9.39
CA GLN A 98 -4.26 -12.00 -8.92
C GLN A 98 -3.28 -10.82 -8.87
N ARG A 99 -3.23 -10.01 -9.94
CA ARG A 99 -2.41 -8.79 -9.99
C ARG A 99 -2.80 -7.79 -8.90
N GLN A 100 -4.10 -7.63 -8.63
CA GLN A 100 -4.58 -6.74 -7.58
C GLN A 100 -4.15 -7.22 -6.18
N ASN A 101 -4.22 -8.53 -5.93
CA ASN A 101 -3.76 -9.12 -4.69
C ASN A 101 -2.24 -8.94 -4.51
N ASP A 102 -1.45 -9.14 -5.56
CA ASP A 102 0.00 -8.93 -5.52
C ASP A 102 0.35 -7.47 -5.18
N LEU A 103 -0.36 -6.51 -5.76
CA LEU A 103 -0.17 -5.09 -5.46
C LEU A 103 -0.54 -4.76 -4.01
N LYS A 104 -1.67 -5.28 -3.51
CA LYS A 104 -2.06 -5.14 -2.10
C LYS A 104 -1.01 -5.72 -1.16
N LEU A 105 -0.50 -6.92 -1.47
CA LEU A 105 0.53 -7.57 -0.68
C LEU A 105 1.83 -6.74 -0.66
N LYS A 106 2.21 -6.16 -1.81
CA LYS A 106 3.36 -5.25 -1.89
C LYS A 106 3.18 -4.00 -1.01
N GLY A 107 2.02 -3.35 -1.06
CA GLY A 107 1.71 -2.19 -0.22
C GLY A 107 1.69 -2.53 1.28
N MET A 108 1.16 -3.69 1.63
CA MET A 108 1.23 -4.21 3.00
C MET A 108 2.67 -4.42 3.45
N ASN A 109 3.53 -4.99 2.58
CA ASN A 109 4.93 -5.25 2.90
C ASN A 109 5.72 -3.95 3.13
N GLU A 110 5.41 -2.90 2.37
CA GLU A 110 5.99 -1.56 2.57
C GLU A 110 5.55 -0.95 3.90
N THR A 111 4.27 -1.07 4.24
CA THR A 111 3.74 -0.62 5.54
C THR A 111 4.41 -1.36 6.70
N VAL A 112 4.53 -2.69 6.60
CA VAL A 112 5.22 -3.51 7.59
C VAL A 112 6.67 -3.11 7.72
N SER A 113 7.39 -2.90 6.60
CA SER A 113 8.78 -2.47 6.60
C SER A 113 8.96 -1.11 7.31
N ASN A 114 8.08 -0.15 7.01
CA ASN A 114 8.10 1.16 7.66
C ASN A 114 7.86 1.05 9.18
N LEU A 115 6.87 0.25 9.59
CA LEU A 115 6.60 -0.01 11.00
C LEU A 115 7.80 -0.68 11.68
N THR A 116 8.41 -1.67 11.05
CA THR A 116 9.63 -2.32 11.57
C THR A 116 10.76 -1.31 11.79
N GLN A 117 10.99 -0.41 10.83
CA GLN A 117 12.00 0.66 10.99
C GLN A 117 11.68 1.58 12.16
N ARG A 118 10.42 2.00 12.31
CA ARG A 118 9.98 2.86 13.42
C ARG A 118 10.11 2.16 14.77
N VAL A 119 9.76 0.88 14.86
CA VAL A 119 9.93 0.08 16.08
C VAL A 119 11.40 0.00 16.46
N ASN A 120 12.30 -0.26 15.50
CA ASN A 120 13.74 -0.32 15.78
C ASN A 120 14.30 1.02 16.30
N LEU A 121 13.85 2.16 15.75
CA LEU A 121 14.24 3.49 16.24
C LEU A 121 13.78 3.71 17.68
N ILE A 122 12.52 3.37 17.98
CA ILE A 122 11.96 3.51 19.33
C ILE A 122 12.69 2.59 20.33
N GLU A 123 12.97 1.34 19.96
CA GLU A 123 13.73 0.41 20.80
C GLU A 123 15.11 0.96 21.14
N SER A 124 15.81 1.53 20.15
CA SER A 124 17.11 2.19 20.37
C SER A 124 17.01 3.36 21.33
N ASP A 125 16.02 4.24 21.14
CA ASP A 125 15.81 5.43 21.98
C ASP A 125 15.45 5.03 23.42
N VAL A 126 14.59 4.04 23.62
CA VAL A 126 14.23 3.51 24.95
C VAL A 126 15.45 2.90 25.64
N VAL A 127 16.29 2.17 24.90
CA VAL A 127 17.55 1.63 25.45
C VAL A 127 18.48 2.77 25.85
N ALA A 128 18.61 3.83 25.04
CA ALA A 128 19.42 5.00 25.36
C ALA A 128 18.88 5.73 26.61
N MET A 129 17.57 5.94 26.69
CA MET A 129 16.90 6.53 27.85
C MET A 129 17.16 5.71 29.12
N SER A 130 17.04 4.39 29.08
CA SER A 130 17.30 3.53 30.24
C SER A 130 18.75 3.63 30.76
N LYS A 131 19.73 3.84 29.86
CA LYS A 131 21.14 4.07 30.23
C LYS A 131 21.34 5.46 30.84
N VAL A 132 20.70 6.49 30.28
CA VAL A 132 20.72 7.85 30.84
C VAL A 132 20.07 7.88 32.22
N GLU A 133 18.96 7.18 32.40
CA GLU A 133 18.28 7.04 33.69
C GLU A 133 19.15 6.32 34.72
N LYS A 134 19.81 5.21 34.36
CA LYS A 134 20.81 4.57 35.23
C LYS A 134 21.96 5.51 35.61
N LYS A 135 22.45 6.32 34.67
CA LYS A 135 23.53 7.29 34.92
C LYS A 135 23.06 8.46 35.80
N ALA A 136 21.83 8.94 35.62
CA ALA A 136 21.22 9.97 36.46
C ALA A 136 21.05 9.48 37.91
N ASN A 137 20.59 8.24 38.09
CA ASN A 137 20.49 7.60 39.40
C ASN A 137 21.86 7.41 40.09
N LEU A 138 22.91 7.06 39.34
CA LEU A 138 24.30 7.00 39.85
C LEU A 138 24.90 8.39 40.15
N SER A 139 24.57 9.41 39.36
CA SER A 139 25.05 10.78 39.58
C SER A 139 24.34 11.49 40.73
N PHE A 140 23.14 11.07 41.11
CA PHE A 140 22.41 11.64 42.25
C PHE A 140 23.03 11.19 43.59
N SER A 141 23.50 9.93 43.66
CA SER A 141 24.15 9.37 44.85
C SER A 141 25.50 10.03 45.20
N THR A 142 26.23 10.60 44.24
CA THR A 142 27.56 11.20 44.48
C THR A 142 27.52 12.67 44.94
N LYS A 143 26.34 13.34 44.90
CA LYS A 143 26.17 14.71 45.42
C LYS A 143 25.69 14.75 46.87
N GLU A 144 25.22 13.64 47.42
CA GLU A 144 24.68 13.59 48.78
C GLU A 144 25.80 13.70 49.84
N ASP A 145 26.96 13.08 49.62
CA ASP A 145 28.09 13.14 50.58
C ASP A 145 28.76 14.52 50.65
N SER A 146 28.90 15.22 49.51
CA SER A 146 29.46 16.58 49.50
C SER A 146 28.51 17.60 50.14
N SER A 147 27.21 17.44 49.92
CA SER A 147 26.18 18.34 50.47
C SER A 147 26.01 18.11 51.97
N ASN A 148 26.06 16.86 52.43
CA ASN A 148 25.97 16.52 53.84
C ASN A 148 27.18 17.03 54.64
N SER A 149 28.38 17.03 54.05
CA SER A 149 29.58 17.65 54.64
C SER A 149 29.44 19.17 54.79
N GLN A 150 28.90 19.86 53.78
CA GLN A 150 28.66 21.32 53.84
C GLN A 150 27.57 21.68 54.84
N VAL A 151 26.47 20.93 54.87
CA VAL A 151 25.37 21.11 55.84
C VAL A 151 25.84 20.83 57.26
N SER A 152 26.68 19.81 57.48
CA SER A 152 27.27 19.52 58.79
C SER A 152 28.17 20.66 59.27
N LYS A 153 29.03 21.20 58.40
CA LYS A 153 29.86 22.38 58.72
C LYS A 153 29.02 23.62 59.02
N LEU A 154 27.93 23.84 58.29
CA LEU A 154 27.00 24.95 58.54
C LEU A 154 26.26 24.79 59.87
N ARG A 155 25.83 23.56 60.19
CA ARG A 155 25.12 23.24 61.43
C ARG A 155 26.02 23.38 62.66
N GLU A 156 27.29 22.99 62.55
CA GLU A 156 28.31 23.20 63.58
C GLU A 156 28.57 24.69 63.81
N LYS A 157 28.72 25.49 62.74
CA LYS A 157 28.85 26.94 62.83
C LYS A 157 27.63 27.60 63.47
N LEU A 158 26.42 27.17 63.13
CA LEU A 158 25.18 27.66 63.73
C LEU A 158 25.07 27.31 65.22
N GLN A 159 25.51 26.13 65.64
CA GLN A 159 25.57 25.79 67.06
C GLN A 159 26.58 26.65 67.81
N LEU A 160 27.73 26.97 67.20
CA LEU A 160 28.72 27.89 67.75
C LEU A 160 28.14 29.31 67.92
N ILE A 161 27.46 29.82 66.89
CA ILE A 161 26.81 31.14 66.94
C ILE A 161 25.71 31.15 68.00
N SER A 162 24.90 30.10 68.07
CA SER A 162 23.84 29.97 69.07
C SER A 162 24.38 29.92 70.51
N ALA A 163 25.57 29.32 70.71
CA ALA A 163 26.25 29.35 72.00
C ALA A 163 26.85 30.73 72.34
N LEU A 164 27.33 31.46 71.33
CA LEU A 164 27.91 32.80 71.49
C LEU A 164 26.86 33.92 71.59
N THR A 165 25.62 33.69 71.12
CA THR A 165 24.54 34.69 71.09
C THR A 165 23.59 34.64 72.29
N ASN A 166 23.83 33.80 73.30
CA ASN A 166 23.07 33.81 74.55
C ASN A 166 23.59 34.88 75.53
N LYS A 167 23.32 36.17 75.23
CA LYS A 167 23.16 37.25 76.22
C LYS A 167 22.48 38.48 75.58
N PRO A 168 21.63 39.21 76.32
CA PRO A 168 20.61 40.07 75.71
C PRO A 168 21.09 41.51 75.49
N GLU A 169 20.39 42.15 74.54
CA GLU A 169 20.23 43.60 74.28
C GLU A 169 21.45 44.42 73.83
N SER A 170 21.30 45.10 72.69
CA SER A 170 21.33 46.57 72.70
C SER A 170 20.81 47.17 71.38
N ASN A 171 20.05 48.24 71.55
CA ASN A 171 19.18 48.94 70.61
C ASN A 171 19.88 49.69 69.44
N ARG A 172 19.07 49.89 68.37
CA ARG A 172 18.92 51.11 67.53
C ARG A 172 19.67 51.17 66.17
N PRO A 173 18.94 51.36 65.04
CA PRO A 173 19.48 51.63 63.69
C PRO A 173 19.50 53.15 63.37
N PRO A 174 20.17 53.65 62.30
CA PRO A 174 19.52 53.72 60.98
C PRO A 174 20.43 53.75 59.72
N GLU A 175 19.76 53.57 58.57
CA GLU A 175 19.94 54.21 57.25
C GLU A 175 21.30 54.31 56.53
N THR A 176 21.31 53.81 55.28
CA THR A 176 21.57 54.51 53.99
C THR A 176 21.59 53.41 52.91
N ALA A 177 20.61 53.33 51.98
CA ALA A 177 20.49 54.12 50.75
C ALA A 177 21.75 54.02 49.88
N ASP A 178 21.64 53.27 48.77
CA ASP A 178 21.92 53.71 47.39
C ASP A 178 22.01 52.47 46.48
N GLU A 179 21.06 52.33 45.54
CA GLU A 179 21.28 52.44 44.09
C GLU A 179 21.70 51.07 43.49
N GLU A 180 21.16 50.53 42.41
CA GLU A 180 20.51 51.12 41.25
C GLU A 180 19.94 49.99 40.37
N GLN A 181 19.03 50.35 39.46
CA GLN A 181 18.72 49.70 38.19
C GLN A 181 18.04 48.31 38.18
N VAL A 182 16.70 48.37 38.14
CA VAL A 182 15.86 47.45 37.38
C VAL A 182 15.15 48.26 36.31
N GLU A 183 15.69 48.28 35.09
CA GLU A 183 14.91 48.61 33.89
C GLU A 183 14.69 47.36 33.05
N SER A 184 13.40 47.15 32.82
CA SER A 184 12.74 46.18 31.97
C SER A 184 13.06 46.36 30.49
N PHE A 185 13.27 45.25 29.77
CA PHE A 185 12.92 45.19 28.34
C PHE A 185 12.04 43.98 28.05
N THR A 186 10.91 44.30 27.44
CA THR A 186 9.86 43.42 26.98
C THR A 186 10.22 42.83 25.61
N SER A 187 9.73 41.60 25.38
CA SER A 187 9.37 40.99 24.08
C SER A 187 10.43 40.79 22.98
N LYS A 188 10.79 39.51 22.72
CA LYS A 188 10.72 38.90 21.37
C LYS A 188 10.87 37.36 21.41
N PRO A 189 10.01 36.57 20.74
CA PRO A 189 10.33 35.17 20.46
C PRO A 189 11.32 35.13 19.29
N SER A 190 12.48 34.52 19.50
CA SER A 190 13.44 34.30 18.41
C SER A 190 12.91 33.19 17.49
N ALA A 191 12.65 33.57 16.25
CA ALA A 191 12.40 32.67 15.15
C ALA A 191 13.71 31.95 14.76
N LEU A 192 13.63 30.63 14.61
CA LEU A 192 14.64 29.77 14.00
C LEU A 192 13.93 28.70 13.14
N PRO A 193 14.63 28.09 12.18
CA PRO A 193 14.72 28.46 10.78
C PRO A 193 13.68 27.73 9.92
N LYS A 194 13.32 28.34 8.79
CA LYS A 194 12.58 27.65 7.72
C LYS A 194 13.45 26.55 7.12
N PHE A 195 13.17 25.29 7.46
CA PHE A 195 13.59 24.17 6.64
C PHE A 195 12.67 24.10 5.42
N SER A 196 13.16 24.61 4.30
CA SER A 196 12.68 24.20 2.98
C SER A 196 13.44 22.93 2.62
N GLN A 197 12.78 21.78 2.70
CA GLN A 197 13.22 20.53 2.08
C GLN A 197 12.00 19.63 1.86
N PHE A 198 11.41 19.80 0.67
CA PHE A 198 10.80 18.78 -0.18
C PHE A 198 10.41 17.46 0.49
N LEU A 199 9.14 17.36 0.88
CA LEU A 199 8.44 16.09 0.97
C LEU A 199 7.09 16.29 0.29
N GLY A 200 7.08 16.12 -1.03
CA GLY A 200 5.86 16.21 -1.82
C GLY A 200 5.07 14.93 -1.63
N ASP A 201 3.98 15.02 -0.88
CA ASP A 201 2.85 14.12 -1.05
C ASP A 201 2.38 14.23 -2.51
N PRO A 202 2.19 13.14 -3.27
CA PRO A 202 1.75 13.22 -4.68
C PRO A 202 0.44 14.01 -4.83
N VAL A 203 -0.38 14.02 -3.77
CA VAL A 203 -1.68 14.68 -3.73
C VAL A 203 -1.56 16.20 -3.52
N GLU A 204 -0.54 16.70 -2.80
CA GLU A 204 -0.35 18.15 -2.60
C GLU A 204 0.44 18.82 -3.72
N LYS A 205 1.30 18.08 -4.44
CA LYS A 205 2.07 18.64 -5.56
C LYS A 205 1.19 18.90 -6.79
N ALA A 206 0.16 18.09 -7.00
CA ALA A 206 -0.80 18.25 -8.09
C ALA A 206 -1.77 19.43 -7.89
N ALA A 207 -2.07 19.80 -6.63
CA ALA A 207 -2.99 20.91 -6.30
C ALA A 207 -2.42 22.32 -6.64
N GLN A 208 -1.12 22.43 -6.95
CA GLN A 208 -0.48 23.69 -7.37
C GLN A 208 -0.23 23.78 -8.88
N LEU A 209 -0.46 22.71 -9.64
CA LEU A 209 -0.28 22.71 -11.08
C LEU A 209 -1.50 23.35 -11.75
N ARG A 210 -1.28 24.21 -12.75
CA ARG A 210 -2.39 24.78 -13.50
C ARG A 210 -3.12 23.65 -14.23
N PRO A 211 -4.46 23.61 -14.18
CA PRO A 211 -5.24 22.74 -15.04
C PRO A 211 -4.84 22.94 -16.49
N ILE A 212 -4.59 21.84 -17.18
CA ILE A 212 -4.28 21.79 -18.59
C ILE A 212 -5.60 21.64 -19.33
N SER A 213 -5.73 22.31 -20.47
CA SER A 213 -6.87 22.12 -21.36
C SER A 213 -6.50 21.11 -22.44
N LEU A 214 -7.26 20.02 -22.53
CA LEU A 214 -7.16 19.09 -23.65
C LEU A 214 -8.23 19.41 -24.70
N PRO A 215 -7.88 19.41 -26.01
CA PRO A 215 -8.82 19.82 -27.06
C PRO A 215 -10.03 18.89 -27.16
N GLY A 216 -11.23 19.35 -26.80
CA GLY A 216 -12.43 18.49 -26.91
C GLY A 216 -12.60 17.50 -25.76
N VAL A 217 -11.86 17.66 -24.65
CA VAL A 217 -12.14 17.00 -23.38
C VAL A 217 -12.47 18.06 -22.34
N SER A 218 -13.76 18.21 -22.04
CA SER A 218 -14.26 19.23 -21.11
C SER A 218 -15.01 18.66 -19.91
N SER A 219 -15.36 17.37 -19.97
CA SER A 219 -16.13 16.66 -18.96
C SER A 219 -15.52 15.28 -18.68
N THR A 220 -15.95 14.70 -17.56
CA THR A 220 -15.53 13.34 -17.18
C THR A 220 -15.99 12.33 -18.23
N GLU A 221 -17.14 12.56 -18.85
CA GLU A 221 -17.71 11.76 -19.93
C GLU A 221 -16.84 11.83 -21.20
N ASP A 222 -16.42 13.02 -21.62
CA ASP A 222 -15.51 13.21 -22.76
C ASP A 222 -14.18 12.49 -22.54
N LEU A 223 -13.68 12.51 -21.29
CA LEU A 223 -12.45 11.83 -20.92
C LEU A 223 -12.63 10.31 -21.01
N GLN A 224 -13.77 9.77 -20.57
CA GLN A 224 -14.04 8.33 -20.73
C GLN A 224 -14.19 7.94 -22.20
N ASP A 225 -14.82 8.78 -23.02
CA ASP A 225 -14.94 8.55 -24.46
C ASP A 225 -13.57 8.54 -25.15
N LEU A 226 -12.64 9.39 -24.71
CA LEU A 226 -11.26 9.35 -25.17
C LEU A 226 -10.63 7.97 -24.92
N PHE A 227 -10.66 7.46 -23.68
CA PHE A 227 -10.13 6.13 -23.36
C PHE A 227 -10.81 5.03 -24.17
N ARG A 228 -12.13 5.09 -24.37
CA ARG A 228 -12.83 4.11 -25.22
C ARG A 228 -12.40 4.15 -26.68
N LYS A 229 -12.09 5.33 -27.21
CA LYS A 229 -11.80 5.58 -28.62
C LYS A 229 -10.32 5.36 -28.98
N THR A 230 -9.42 5.65 -28.06
CA THR A 230 -7.97 5.69 -28.31
C THR A 230 -7.30 4.31 -28.18
N GLY A 231 -7.84 3.42 -27.35
CA GLY A 231 -7.38 2.05 -27.11
C GLY A 231 -7.93 1.63 -25.75
N GLN A 232 -8.65 0.53 -25.52
CA GLN A 232 -8.55 -0.85 -26.02
C GLN A 232 -7.17 -1.50 -25.85
N ASP A 233 -6.30 -0.88 -25.05
CA ASP A 233 -5.22 -1.55 -24.36
C ASP A 233 -5.73 -2.08 -23.01
N VAL A 234 -5.24 -3.25 -22.64
CA VAL A 234 -5.63 -3.98 -21.43
C VAL A 234 -5.04 -3.38 -20.15
N ASP A 235 -4.22 -2.32 -20.25
CA ASP A 235 -3.53 -1.68 -19.13
C ASP A 235 -4.24 -0.43 -18.59
N GLY A 236 -5.24 0.11 -19.31
CA GLY A 236 -6.09 1.20 -18.82
C GLY A 236 -5.37 2.54 -18.70
N LYS A 237 -4.32 2.76 -19.49
CA LYS A 237 -3.51 3.98 -19.51
C LYS A 237 -3.26 4.41 -20.95
N LEU A 238 -3.11 5.71 -21.19
CA LEU A 238 -2.83 6.24 -22.53
C LEU A 238 -1.44 6.86 -22.59
N THR A 239 -0.65 6.54 -23.61
CA THR A 239 0.59 7.23 -23.94
C THR A 239 0.31 8.63 -24.48
N TYR A 240 1.28 9.55 -24.39
CA TYR A 240 1.16 10.87 -25.00
C TYR A 240 0.82 10.79 -26.51
N GLN A 241 1.38 9.81 -27.21
CA GLN A 241 1.17 9.63 -28.65
C GLN A 241 -0.26 9.17 -28.99
N GLU A 242 -0.85 8.31 -28.17
CA GLU A 242 -2.24 7.87 -28.28
C GLU A 242 -3.22 9.04 -28.07
N ILE A 243 -2.98 9.81 -27.02
CA ILE A 243 -3.76 11.01 -26.70
C ILE A 243 -3.62 12.03 -27.84
N TRP A 244 -2.41 12.28 -28.33
CA TRP A 244 -2.13 13.14 -29.48
C TRP A 244 -2.84 12.68 -30.76
N THR A 245 -2.83 11.37 -31.05
CA THR A 245 -3.49 10.81 -32.25
C THR A 245 -5.00 11.05 -32.22
N SER A 246 -5.59 11.10 -31.03
CA SER A 246 -7.03 11.26 -30.85
C SER A 246 -7.48 12.72 -30.84
N LEU A 247 -6.66 13.63 -30.28
CA LEU A 247 -7.00 15.02 -30.03
C LEU A 247 -6.35 16.00 -31.03
N GLY A 248 -5.32 15.55 -31.76
CA GLY A 248 -4.64 16.29 -32.81
C GLY A 248 -3.68 17.37 -32.32
N SER A 249 -3.31 18.30 -33.22
CA SER A 249 -2.21 19.26 -33.02
C SER A 249 -2.45 20.36 -31.99
N ALA A 250 -3.65 20.43 -31.41
CA ALA A 250 -3.98 21.37 -30.34
C ALA A 250 -3.56 20.85 -28.94
N MET A 251 -2.91 19.69 -28.88
CA MET A 251 -2.43 19.07 -27.65
C MET A 251 -1.36 19.96 -26.97
N PRO A 252 -1.37 20.06 -25.64
CA PRO A 252 -0.34 20.74 -24.88
C PRO A 252 1.02 20.02 -24.97
N GLU A 253 2.11 20.74 -24.71
CA GLU A 253 3.49 20.24 -24.77
C GLU A 253 3.68 18.99 -23.88
N PRO A 254 4.46 17.98 -24.30
CA PRO A 254 4.69 16.76 -23.54
C PRO A 254 5.20 17.02 -22.10
N GLU A 255 6.04 18.03 -21.92
CA GLU A 255 6.59 18.45 -20.63
C GLU A 255 5.51 18.89 -19.64
N SER A 256 4.43 19.49 -20.15
CA SER A 256 3.32 19.96 -19.32
C SER A 256 2.49 18.79 -18.79
N LEU A 257 2.24 17.79 -19.64
CA LEU A 257 1.51 16.58 -19.25
C LEU A 257 2.34 15.73 -18.29
N ARG A 258 3.67 15.65 -18.50
CA ARG A 258 4.60 14.86 -17.65
C ARG A 258 4.57 15.26 -16.18
N ALA A 259 4.12 16.47 -15.85
CA ALA A 259 3.96 16.89 -14.46
C ALA A 259 2.84 16.12 -13.72
N PHE A 260 1.92 15.49 -14.47
CA PHE A 260 0.78 14.72 -13.96
C PHE A 260 0.99 13.20 -14.03
N ASP A 261 2.07 12.75 -14.67
CA ASP A 261 2.54 11.36 -14.61
C ASP A 261 3.11 11.11 -13.20
N SER A 262 2.27 10.57 -12.32
CA SER A 262 2.55 10.46 -10.89
C SER A 262 3.44 9.28 -10.57
N ASP A 263 3.36 8.21 -11.38
CA ASP A 263 4.19 7.02 -11.24
C ASP A 263 5.40 6.98 -12.17
N GLY A 264 5.52 7.96 -13.08
CA GLY A 264 6.68 8.16 -13.93
C GLY A 264 6.83 7.12 -15.03
N ASP A 265 5.75 6.43 -15.39
CA ASP A 265 5.78 5.35 -16.37
C ASP A 265 5.62 5.82 -17.82
N GLY A 266 5.46 7.13 -18.03
CA GLY A 266 5.30 7.77 -19.33
C GLY A 266 3.93 7.57 -19.97
N ARG A 267 2.98 6.96 -19.24
CA ARG A 267 1.58 6.78 -19.62
C ARG A 267 0.69 7.47 -18.59
N TYR A 268 -0.52 7.82 -19.01
CA TYR A 268 -1.44 8.57 -18.20
C TYR A 268 -2.70 7.76 -17.93
N SER A 269 -2.94 7.49 -16.65
CA SER A 269 -4.19 6.86 -16.19
C SER A 269 -5.34 7.86 -16.23
N PHE A 270 -6.56 7.31 -16.17
CA PHE A 270 -7.78 8.12 -16.10
C PHE A 270 -7.74 9.14 -14.94
N LEU A 271 -7.21 8.73 -13.79
CA LEU A 271 -7.14 9.59 -12.60
C LEU A 271 -6.16 10.75 -12.81
N GLU A 272 -5.01 10.49 -13.43
CA GLU A 272 -3.99 11.50 -13.69
C GLU A 272 -4.47 12.54 -14.70
N LEU A 273 -5.14 12.11 -15.77
CA LEU A 273 -5.72 13.04 -16.75
C LEU A 273 -6.90 13.82 -16.19
N ARG A 274 -7.70 13.21 -15.32
CA ARG A 274 -8.77 13.91 -14.60
C ARG A 274 -8.23 15.03 -13.73
N VAL A 275 -7.15 14.75 -12.99
CA VAL A 275 -6.43 15.76 -12.20
C VAL A 275 -5.81 16.83 -13.11
N ALA A 276 -5.22 16.44 -14.24
CA ALA A 276 -4.66 17.37 -15.21
C ALA A 276 -5.70 18.35 -15.77
N LEU A 277 -6.93 17.88 -16.01
CA LEU A 277 -8.05 18.69 -16.51
C LEU A 277 -8.76 19.49 -15.42
N GLY A 278 -8.58 19.12 -14.14
CA GLY A 278 -9.24 19.76 -13.01
C GLY A 278 -10.74 19.49 -12.94
N ILE A 279 -11.18 18.32 -13.42
CA ILE A 279 -12.60 17.89 -13.47
C ILE A 279 -12.93 16.78 -12.46
#